data_AF-A0A0N1IQ27-F1
#
_entry.id   AF-A0A0N1IQ27-F1
#
_cell.length_a   1.000
_cell.length_b   1.000
_cell.length_c   1.000
_cell.angle_alpha   90.00
_cell.angle_beta   90.00
_cell.angle_gamma   90.00
#
_symmetry.space_group_name_H-M   'P 1'
#
loop_
_entity.id
_entity.type
_entity.pdbx_description
1 polymer ?
#
loop_
_entity_poly.entity_id
_entity_poly.type
_entity_poly.pdbx_seq_one_letter_code
_entity_poly.pdbx_strand_id
1 'polypeptide(L)'
;MSSEGFTETEVDAMPDRLAETFSGMNVFITGGTGFMGKVLVEKLLRKCPDIGKIILFVREKKGKLPKQRLEEMLNDDLFEKVRNLRGGVVPLLEKMHIVTGDVIEPDLGLSDGDRQFIIQEVNFIIHAAATIRFDEELRKAVLLNVRGTKLILELAKECKNLKLFFHVSTAYCHLHEKLLEEKPYPPPADPNKVIQIAEWMDEESIALLTPKLLSKLPNSYAFTKALGEALAVEAMEHIPIIILRPSIVIPIWQEPVPGWTDNINGPTGLLIGAGKGVIRSMYCKSNSYADYLPVDVFINGIMIMAWNYLHYGDKKSNVVNFTSSAEIKVTWLEMIDAGREIIMNRVPLNGVVWYPGGSMKHSRLYHNICVLFFHWIPAIILDTLLFCLGYKPVLMRVHRRISKGFDVFEYYTNNQWDFKSDIAQTVRQRLNTRERRDYILMRVHRRISKGFDVFEYYTNNQWDFKSDIAQTVRQRLNTRERRDYKVDAIGLDISKYFEDCIRAARKYILKEYDDTLPAARRHMKIMWFVDLVVRCLFWGLILYWLSGWCFSLYTSTVGFKDTPTVVGTSI
;
A
#
# COMPACT_ATOMS: atom_id res chain seq x y z
N MET A 1 -18.30 -12.38 26.46
CA MET A 1 -19.55 -12.51 25.67
C MET A 1 -19.30 -11.94 24.29
N SER A 2 -19.36 -12.77 23.26
CA SER A 2 -19.33 -12.31 21.87
C SER A 2 -20.54 -11.41 21.59
N SER A 3 -20.51 -10.60 20.53
CA SER A 3 -21.61 -9.67 20.19
C SER A 3 -22.96 -10.34 19.90
N GLU A 4 -23.01 -11.67 19.89
CA GLU A 4 -24.17 -12.51 19.53
C GLU A 4 -24.58 -13.46 20.66
N GLY A 5 -24.04 -13.31 21.88
CA GLY A 5 -24.49 -14.09 23.04
C GLY A 5 -23.89 -15.50 23.17
N PHE A 6 -23.12 -15.97 22.20
CA PHE A 6 -22.43 -17.27 22.26
C PHE A 6 -21.16 -17.21 23.14
N THR A 7 -20.92 -18.32 23.85
CA THR A 7 -19.65 -18.64 24.53
C THR A 7 -18.56 -18.97 23.50
N GLU A 8 -17.29 -18.92 23.90
CA GLU A 8 -16.18 -19.25 22.99
C GLU A 8 -16.24 -20.69 22.49
N THR A 9 -16.59 -21.63 23.37
CA THR A 9 -16.74 -23.05 23.03
C THR A 9 -17.84 -23.31 22.01
N GLU A 10 -18.98 -22.62 22.12
CA GLU A 10 -20.06 -22.70 21.14
C GLU A 10 -19.63 -22.15 19.78
N VAL A 11 -18.88 -21.05 19.75
CA VAL A 11 -18.33 -20.50 18.52
C VAL A 11 -17.32 -21.45 17.89
N ASP A 12 -16.43 -22.06 18.68
CA ASP A 12 -15.42 -23.00 18.17
C ASP A 12 -16.05 -24.30 17.63
N ALA A 13 -17.22 -24.69 18.14
CA ALA A 13 -17.97 -25.85 17.66
C ALA A 13 -18.69 -25.63 16.33
N MET A 14 -18.90 -24.38 15.90
CA MET A 14 -19.51 -24.08 14.59
C MET A 14 -18.59 -24.51 13.44
N PRO A 15 -19.13 -24.91 12.28
CA PRO A 15 -18.31 -25.31 11.13
C PRO A 15 -17.49 -24.13 10.57
N ASP A 16 -16.30 -24.43 10.04
CA ASP A 16 -15.48 -23.46 9.27
C ASP A 16 -15.58 -23.79 7.79
N ARG A 17 -16.68 -23.36 7.16
CA ARG A 17 -16.99 -23.70 5.77
C ARG A 17 -16.00 -23.07 4.79
N LEU A 18 -15.34 -21.99 5.21
CA LEU A 18 -14.31 -21.31 4.43
C LEU A 18 -13.06 -22.18 4.32
N ALA A 19 -12.59 -22.74 5.43
CA ALA A 19 -11.49 -23.71 5.40
C ALA A 19 -11.86 -25.00 4.67
N GLU A 20 -13.07 -25.53 4.89
CA GLU A 20 -13.59 -26.74 4.24
C GLU A 20 -13.61 -26.61 2.71
N THR A 21 -13.85 -25.41 2.17
CA THR A 21 -13.82 -25.12 0.72
C THR A 21 -12.48 -25.48 0.07
N PHE A 22 -11.38 -25.45 0.82
CA PHE A 22 -10.04 -25.77 0.34
C PHE A 22 -9.57 -27.18 0.73
N SER A 23 -10.41 -27.97 1.41
CA SER A 23 -10.07 -29.34 1.84
C SER A 23 -9.83 -30.25 0.63
N GLY A 24 -8.68 -30.91 0.58
CA GLY A 24 -8.23 -31.75 -0.52
C GLY A 24 -7.88 -30.99 -1.81
N MET A 25 -7.96 -29.66 -1.82
CA MET A 25 -7.81 -28.87 -3.04
C MET A 25 -6.36 -28.46 -3.30
N ASN A 26 -5.97 -28.48 -4.57
CA ASN A 26 -4.67 -27.98 -5.02
C ASN A 26 -4.80 -26.52 -5.51
N VAL A 27 -3.96 -25.64 -4.96
CA VAL A 27 -4.02 -24.19 -5.19
C VAL A 27 -2.74 -23.72 -5.88
N PHE A 28 -2.85 -23.32 -7.14
CA PHE A 28 -1.76 -22.73 -7.91
C PHE A 28 -1.72 -21.21 -7.72
N ILE A 29 -0.58 -20.68 -7.25
CA ILE A 29 -0.42 -19.28 -6.90
C ILE A 29 0.74 -18.68 -7.70
N THR A 30 0.41 -17.72 -8.55
CA THR A 30 1.42 -16.83 -9.14
C THR A 30 1.66 -15.63 -8.22
N GLY A 31 2.90 -15.16 -8.14
CA GLY A 31 3.24 -14.09 -7.19
C GLY A 31 3.25 -14.55 -5.72
N GLY A 32 3.23 -15.87 -5.47
CA GLY A 32 3.18 -16.45 -4.13
C GLY A 32 4.36 -16.12 -3.21
N THR A 33 5.49 -15.68 -3.78
CA THR A 33 6.67 -15.24 -3.02
C THR A 33 6.69 -13.73 -2.73
N GLY A 34 5.71 -12.97 -3.23
CA GLY A 34 5.52 -11.55 -2.92
C GLY A 34 4.74 -11.34 -1.62
N PHE A 35 4.61 -10.08 -1.20
CA PHE A 35 3.96 -9.67 0.04
C PHE A 35 2.60 -10.35 0.28
N MET A 36 1.62 -10.12 -0.61
CA MET A 36 0.29 -10.72 -0.50
C MET A 36 0.32 -12.25 -0.63
N GLY A 37 1.17 -12.76 -1.51
CA GLY A 37 1.33 -14.20 -1.74
C GLY A 37 1.78 -14.93 -0.49
N LYS A 38 2.77 -14.40 0.24
CA LYS A 38 3.24 -14.99 1.50
C LYS A 38 2.15 -15.04 2.57
N VAL A 39 1.39 -13.96 2.72
CA VAL A 39 0.27 -13.89 3.68
C VAL A 39 -0.82 -14.90 3.32
N LEU A 40 -1.12 -15.05 2.03
CA LEU A 40 -2.06 -16.06 1.54
C LEU A 40 -1.57 -17.49 1.85
N VAL A 41 -0.32 -17.80 1.54
CA VAL A 41 0.26 -19.12 1.80
C VAL A 41 0.25 -19.43 3.30
N GLU A 42 0.62 -18.46 4.15
CA GLU A 42 0.54 -18.60 5.60
C GLU A 42 -0.89 -18.91 6.05
N LYS A 43 -1.87 -18.12 5.58
CA LYS A 43 -3.28 -18.28 5.94
C LYS A 43 -3.80 -19.66 5.54
N LEU A 44 -3.51 -20.11 4.32
CA LEU A 44 -3.92 -21.43 3.82
C LEU A 44 -3.29 -22.56 4.66
N LEU A 45 -1.97 -22.54 4.90
CA LEU A 45 -1.30 -23.56 5.72
C LEU A 45 -1.82 -23.57 7.17
N ARG A 46 -2.15 -22.40 7.73
CA ARG A 46 -2.63 -22.27 9.11
C ARG A 46 -4.08 -22.67 9.28
N LYS A 47 -4.96 -22.27 8.36
CA LYS A 47 -6.42 -22.47 8.49
C LYS A 47 -6.95 -23.72 7.78
N CYS A 48 -6.26 -24.20 6.74
CA CYS A 48 -6.71 -25.34 5.94
C CYS A 48 -5.76 -26.54 6.15
N PRO A 49 -5.87 -27.30 7.26
CA PRO A 49 -4.99 -28.46 7.54
C PRO A 49 -5.03 -29.51 6.42
N ASP A 50 -6.22 -29.74 5.88
CA ASP A 50 -6.50 -30.79 4.91
C ASP A 50 -6.32 -30.33 3.46
N ILE A 51 -5.75 -29.14 3.23
CA ILE A 51 -5.42 -28.67 1.87
C ILE A 51 -4.51 -29.68 1.16
N GLY A 52 -4.68 -29.85 -0.15
CA GLY A 52 -3.87 -30.74 -0.97
C GLY A 52 -2.44 -30.22 -1.11
N LYS A 53 -2.14 -29.59 -2.24
CA LYS A 53 -0.86 -28.94 -2.52
C LYS A 53 -1.05 -27.45 -2.79
N ILE A 54 -0.20 -26.63 -2.18
CA ILE A 54 -0.02 -25.22 -2.56
C ILE A 54 1.13 -25.16 -3.55
N ILE A 55 0.81 -24.84 -4.80
CA ILE A 55 1.74 -24.87 -5.92
C ILE A 55 2.19 -23.43 -6.20
N LEU A 56 3.45 -23.13 -5.95
CA LEU A 56 4.00 -21.79 -6.16
C LEU A 56 4.68 -21.70 -7.51
N PHE A 57 4.22 -20.77 -8.34
CA PHE A 57 4.89 -20.39 -9.57
C PHE A 57 6.00 -19.38 -9.27
N VAL A 58 7.25 -19.79 -9.47
CA VAL A 58 8.43 -19.04 -9.04
C VAL A 58 9.44 -18.92 -10.17
N ARG A 59 9.83 -17.68 -10.46
CA ARG A 59 10.94 -17.38 -11.39
C ARG A 59 12.26 -17.94 -10.92
N GLU A 60 13.07 -18.45 -11.83
CA GLU A 60 14.46 -18.78 -11.52
C GLU A 60 15.24 -17.56 -11.02
N LYS A 61 16.16 -17.80 -10.11
CA LYS A 61 17.09 -16.77 -9.64
C LYS A 61 18.49 -17.36 -9.64
N LYS A 62 19.41 -16.70 -10.36
CA LYS A 62 20.82 -17.12 -10.44
C LYS A 62 21.37 -17.37 -9.03
N GLY A 63 21.92 -18.56 -8.82
CA GLY A 63 22.60 -18.95 -7.58
C GLY A 63 21.70 -19.38 -6.41
N LYS A 64 20.39 -19.59 -6.60
CA LYS A 64 19.52 -20.19 -5.56
C LYS A 64 18.59 -21.24 -6.14
N LEU A 65 18.58 -22.43 -5.52
CA LEU A 65 17.63 -23.49 -5.86
C LEU A 65 16.20 -23.09 -5.42
N PRO A 66 15.14 -23.46 -6.18
CA PRO A 66 13.76 -23.14 -5.82
C PRO A 66 13.39 -23.65 -4.42
N LYS A 67 13.79 -24.87 -4.07
CA LYS A 67 13.56 -25.47 -2.73
C LYS A 67 14.16 -24.63 -1.60
N GLN A 68 15.39 -24.16 -1.77
CA GLN A 68 16.04 -23.30 -0.77
C GLN A 68 15.28 -21.99 -0.57
N ARG A 69 14.72 -21.40 -1.64
CA ARG A 69 13.91 -20.18 -1.53
C ARG A 69 12.61 -20.41 -0.77
N LEU A 70 12.00 -21.57 -0.95
CA LEU A 70 10.81 -21.95 -0.21
C LEU A 70 11.13 -22.18 1.27
N GLU A 71 12.23 -22.85 1.58
CA GLU A 71 12.71 -23.00 2.96
C GLU A 71 13.01 -21.65 3.61
N GLU A 72 13.69 -20.73 2.92
CA GLU A 72 13.92 -19.36 3.39
C GLU A 72 12.60 -18.64 3.67
N MET A 73 11.61 -18.76 2.77
CA MET A 73 10.30 -18.16 2.95
C MET A 73 9.59 -18.74 4.19
N LEU A 74 9.56 -20.05 4.34
CA LEU A 74 8.91 -20.74 5.44
C LEU A 74 9.62 -20.53 6.78
N ASN A 75 10.87 -20.06 6.80
CA ASN A 75 11.60 -19.68 8.01
C ASN A 75 11.38 -18.21 8.43
N ASP A 76 10.75 -17.38 7.59
CA ASP A 76 10.41 -15.99 7.94
C ASP A 76 9.48 -15.94 9.18
N ASP A 77 9.60 -14.88 9.98
CA ASP A 77 8.78 -14.67 11.18
C ASP A 77 7.27 -14.69 10.90
N LEU A 78 6.83 -14.34 9.68
CA LEU A 78 5.43 -14.47 9.27
C LEU A 78 4.91 -15.91 9.48
N PHE A 79 5.74 -16.90 9.21
CA PHE A 79 5.37 -18.32 9.26
C PHE A 79 5.60 -18.96 10.63
N GLU A 80 6.10 -18.22 11.63
CA GLU A 80 6.42 -18.77 12.96
C GLU A 80 5.21 -19.47 13.59
N LYS A 81 4.05 -18.80 13.57
CA LYS A 81 2.81 -19.35 14.13
C LYS A 81 2.42 -20.66 13.46
N VAL A 82 2.45 -20.73 12.12
CA VAL A 82 2.08 -21.96 11.40
C VAL A 82 3.12 -23.06 11.53
N ARG A 83 4.42 -22.73 11.61
CA ARG A 83 5.47 -23.71 11.93
C ARG A 83 5.22 -24.36 13.29
N ASN A 84 4.91 -23.57 14.31
CA ASN A 84 4.61 -24.09 15.65
C ASN A 84 3.36 -24.97 15.65
N LEU A 85 2.31 -24.58 14.90
CA LEU A 85 1.07 -25.34 14.80
C LEU A 85 1.22 -26.65 14.01
N ARG A 86 2.17 -26.74 13.06
CA ARG A 86 2.33 -27.87 12.15
C ARG A 86 3.54 -28.75 12.45
N GLY A 87 4.28 -28.49 13.52
CA GLY A 87 5.43 -29.30 13.93
C GLY A 87 6.71 -29.00 13.14
N GLY A 88 6.90 -27.77 12.67
CA GLY A 88 8.12 -27.30 12.01
C GLY A 88 7.99 -27.09 10.51
N VAL A 89 9.13 -26.93 9.82
CA VAL A 89 9.18 -26.61 8.38
C VAL A 89 8.92 -27.83 7.49
N VAL A 90 9.33 -29.03 7.92
CA VAL A 90 9.24 -30.26 7.10
C VAL A 90 7.79 -30.58 6.70
N PRO A 91 6.80 -30.59 7.63
CA PRO A 91 5.41 -30.86 7.25
C PRO A 91 4.81 -29.77 6.36
N LEU A 92 5.30 -28.52 6.47
CA LEU A 92 4.88 -27.44 5.57
C LEU A 92 5.40 -27.68 4.16
N LEU A 93 6.68 -28.04 4.01
CA LEU A 93 7.27 -28.34 2.70
C LEU A 93 6.52 -29.46 1.97
N GLU A 94 6.03 -30.47 2.69
CA GLU A 94 5.22 -31.55 2.10
C GLU A 94 3.90 -31.04 1.50
N LYS A 95 3.33 -29.95 2.01
CA LYS A 95 2.13 -29.31 1.44
C LYS A 95 2.46 -28.37 0.28
N MET A 96 3.74 -28.09 0.02
CA MET A 96 4.17 -27.16 -1.01
C MET A 96 4.70 -27.89 -2.23
N HIS A 97 4.46 -27.33 -3.41
CA HIS A 97 5.11 -27.72 -4.65
C HIS A 97 5.60 -26.47 -5.37
N ILE A 98 6.79 -26.51 -5.97
CA ILE A 98 7.33 -25.36 -6.69
C ILE A 98 7.35 -25.69 -8.15
N VAL A 99 6.72 -24.84 -8.93
CA VAL A 99 6.80 -24.85 -10.37
C VAL A 99 7.67 -23.68 -10.80
N THR A 100 8.70 -24.00 -11.59
CA THR A 100 9.63 -23.01 -12.09
C THR A 100 9.11 -22.45 -13.41
N GLY A 101 9.15 -21.13 -13.56
CA GLY A 101 8.79 -20.46 -14.80
C GLY A 101 8.69 -18.94 -14.64
N ASP A 102 8.43 -18.24 -15.73
CA ASP A 102 8.25 -16.79 -15.74
C ASP A 102 7.08 -16.43 -16.65
N VAL A 103 6.17 -15.57 -16.17
CA VAL A 103 5.00 -15.10 -16.92
C VAL A 103 5.38 -14.32 -18.19
N ILE A 104 6.64 -13.86 -18.28
CA ILE A 104 7.17 -13.19 -19.46
C ILE A 104 7.60 -14.21 -20.53
N GLU A 105 8.01 -15.42 -20.17
CA GLU A 105 8.49 -16.39 -21.15
C GLU A 105 7.35 -16.98 -21.99
N PRO A 106 7.63 -17.39 -23.25
CA PRO A 106 6.68 -18.16 -24.04
C PRO A 106 6.22 -19.42 -23.28
N ASP A 107 4.92 -19.71 -23.34
CA ASP A 107 4.28 -20.81 -22.58
C ASP A 107 4.67 -20.83 -21.08
N LEU A 108 4.89 -19.64 -20.50
CA LEU A 108 5.22 -19.42 -19.09
C LEU A 108 6.59 -19.99 -18.66
N GLY A 109 7.39 -20.49 -19.60
CA GLY A 109 8.65 -21.18 -19.31
C GLY A 109 8.46 -22.45 -18.46
N LEU A 110 7.30 -23.11 -18.57
CA LEU A 110 6.99 -24.34 -17.85
C LEU A 110 7.68 -25.55 -18.48
N SER A 111 8.05 -26.52 -17.65
CA SER A 111 8.37 -27.85 -18.14
C SER A 111 7.09 -28.59 -18.56
N ASP A 112 7.18 -29.50 -19.54
CA ASP A 112 6.03 -30.31 -19.96
C ASP A 112 5.40 -31.08 -18.78
N GLY A 113 6.24 -31.57 -17.86
CA GLY A 113 5.81 -32.27 -16.65
C GLY A 113 5.01 -31.37 -15.71
N ASP A 114 5.52 -30.17 -15.40
CA ASP A 114 4.83 -29.22 -14.52
C ASP A 114 3.53 -28.73 -15.16
N ARG A 115 3.54 -28.47 -16.47
CA ARG A 115 2.37 -28.03 -17.22
C ARG A 115 1.26 -29.09 -17.16
N GLN A 116 1.61 -30.36 -17.40
CA GLN A 116 0.64 -31.46 -17.30
C GLN A 116 0.15 -31.65 -15.87
N PHE A 117 1.03 -31.57 -14.87
CA PHE A 117 0.64 -31.62 -13.47
C PHE A 117 -0.38 -30.52 -13.13
N ILE A 118 -0.15 -29.28 -13.56
CA ILE A 118 -1.10 -28.17 -13.37
C ILE A 118 -2.45 -28.47 -14.03
N ILE A 119 -2.45 -28.95 -15.27
CA ILE A 119 -3.68 -29.27 -16.00
C ILE A 119 -4.52 -30.35 -15.31
N GLN A 120 -3.87 -31.41 -14.81
CA GLN A 120 -4.59 -32.53 -14.20
C GLN A 120 -5.04 -32.21 -12.77
N GLU A 121 -4.20 -31.56 -11.97
CA GLU A 121 -4.36 -31.58 -10.51
C GLU A 121 -4.90 -30.27 -9.92
N VAL A 122 -4.80 -29.13 -10.60
CA VAL A 122 -5.14 -27.83 -10.01
C VAL A 122 -6.65 -27.58 -9.92
N ASN A 123 -7.09 -27.12 -8.75
CA ASN A 123 -8.49 -26.76 -8.48
C ASN A 123 -8.68 -25.24 -8.39
N PHE A 124 -7.72 -24.51 -7.83
CA PHE A 124 -7.78 -23.06 -7.71
C PHE A 124 -6.55 -22.42 -8.34
N ILE A 125 -6.76 -21.39 -9.16
CA ILE A 125 -5.67 -20.55 -9.65
C ILE A 125 -5.83 -19.17 -9.03
N ILE A 126 -4.80 -18.69 -8.34
CA ILE A 126 -4.74 -17.34 -7.78
C ILE A 126 -3.66 -16.57 -8.53
N HIS A 127 -4.11 -15.75 -9.47
CA HIS A 127 -3.23 -14.94 -10.30
C HIS A 127 -2.96 -13.57 -9.65
N ALA A 128 -1.87 -13.47 -8.89
CA ALA A 128 -1.42 -12.25 -8.23
C ALA A 128 -0.04 -11.76 -8.70
N ALA A 129 0.58 -12.43 -9.67
CA ALA A 129 1.83 -11.95 -10.27
C ALA A 129 1.60 -10.65 -11.05
N ALA A 130 2.26 -9.58 -10.62
CA ALA A 130 2.25 -8.30 -11.32
C ALA A 130 3.51 -7.48 -10.97
N THR A 131 3.92 -6.59 -11.86
CA THR A 131 4.77 -5.46 -11.47
C THR A 131 3.89 -4.40 -10.85
N ILE A 132 4.23 -3.99 -9.62
CA ILE A 132 3.57 -2.93 -8.86
C ILE A 132 4.38 -1.62 -8.89
N ARG A 133 5.40 -1.56 -9.74
CA ARG A 133 6.22 -0.38 -9.92
C ARG A 133 5.51 0.56 -10.89
N PHE A 134 5.14 1.73 -10.38
CA PHE A 134 4.47 2.75 -11.17
C PHE A 134 5.39 3.42 -12.21
N ASP A 135 6.71 3.29 -12.04
CA ASP A 135 7.73 3.77 -12.98
C ASP A 135 8.25 2.67 -13.91
N GLU A 136 7.61 1.49 -13.94
CA GLU A 136 8.00 0.42 -14.87
C GLU A 136 7.68 0.82 -16.31
N GLU A 137 8.63 0.55 -17.19
CA GLU A 137 8.49 0.76 -18.63
C GLU A 137 7.31 -0.01 -19.20
N LEU A 138 6.60 0.62 -20.13
CA LEU A 138 5.33 0.13 -20.65
C LEU A 138 5.47 -1.26 -21.27
N ARG A 139 6.50 -1.49 -22.09
CA ARG A 139 6.74 -2.79 -22.75
C ARG A 139 6.76 -3.91 -21.72
N LYS A 140 7.67 -3.81 -20.76
CA LYS A 140 7.83 -4.80 -19.69
C LYS A 140 6.57 -4.96 -18.83
N ALA A 141 5.89 -3.86 -18.51
CA ALA A 141 4.63 -3.89 -17.79
C ALA A 141 3.54 -4.65 -18.58
N VAL A 142 3.43 -4.45 -19.90
CA VAL A 142 2.49 -5.17 -20.78
C VAL A 142 2.82 -6.65 -20.84
N LEU A 143 4.09 -7.01 -21.07
CA LEU A 143 4.49 -8.41 -21.16
C LEU A 143 4.21 -9.17 -19.85
N LEU A 144 4.43 -8.53 -18.69
CA LEU A 144 4.23 -9.15 -17.39
C LEU A 144 2.75 -9.16 -16.97
N ASN A 145 2.07 -8.01 -16.98
CA ASN A 145 0.72 -7.84 -16.41
C ASN A 145 -0.41 -8.15 -17.40
N VAL A 146 -0.16 -8.17 -18.71
CA VAL A 146 -1.20 -8.35 -19.73
C VAL A 146 -0.99 -9.67 -20.46
N ARG A 147 0.15 -9.85 -21.12
CA ARG A 147 0.48 -11.13 -21.78
C ARG A 147 0.61 -12.26 -20.77
N GLY A 148 1.31 -12.03 -19.66
CA GLY A 148 1.40 -13.02 -18.58
C GLY A 148 0.03 -13.45 -18.04
N THR A 149 -0.91 -12.50 -17.88
CA THR A 149 -2.29 -12.83 -17.53
C THR A 149 -2.98 -13.65 -18.61
N LYS A 150 -2.82 -13.30 -19.89
CA LYS A 150 -3.36 -14.06 -21.02
C LYS A 150 -2.90 -15.53 -20.99
N LEU A 151 -1.60 -15.77 -20.87
CA LEU A 151 -1.02 -17.11 -20.85
C LEU A 151 -1.51 -17.94 -19.65
N ILE A 152 -1.64 -17.32 -18.48
CA ILE A 152 -2.17 -18.00 -17.28
C ILE A 152 -3.67 -18.31 -17.43
N LEU A 153 -4.46 -17.45 -18.10
CA LEU A 153 -5.86 -17.73 -18.44
C LEU A 153 -5.98 -18.85 -19.48
N GLU A 154 -5.08 -18.92 -20.46
CA GLU A 154 -5.02 -20.00 -21.45
C GLU A 154 -4.71 -21.34 -20.77
N LEU A 155 -3.70 -21.39 -19.90
CA LEU A 155 -3.42 -22.57 -19.07
C LEU A 155 -4.62 -22.98 -18.21
N ALA A 156 -5.33 -22.00 -17.62
CA ALA A 156 -6.50 -22.26 -16.81
C ALA A 156 -7.66 -22.88 -17.61
N LYS A 157 -7.82 -22.53 -18.89
CA LYS A 157 -8.82 -23.14 -19.78
C LYS A 157 -8.55 -24.63 -20.05
N GLU A 158 -7.30 -25.06 -19.93
CA GLU A 158 -6.91 -26.46 -20.11
C GLU A 158 -7.06 -27.30 -18.83
N CYS A 159 -7.09 -26.66 -17.66
CA CYS A 159 -7.22 -27.34 -16.37
C CYS A 159 -8.54 -28.12 -16.25
N LYS A 160 -8.44 -29.44 -16.06
CA LYS A 160 -9.60 -30.35 -16.04
C LYS A 160 -10.47 -30.23 -14.80
N ASN A 161 -9.87 -29.83 -13.67
CA ASN A 161 -10.50 -29.83 -12.36
C ASN A 161 -10.64 -28.43 -11.75
N LEU A 162 -10.53 -27.38 -12.59
CA LEU A 162 -10.59 -25.99 -12.15
C LEU A 162 -11.97 -25.68 -11.54
N LYS A 163 -11.97 -25.31 -10.27
CA LYS A 163 -13.14 -24.82 -9.53
C LYS A 163 -13.29 -23.32 -9.66
N LEU A 164 -12.17 -22.59 -9.57
CA LEU A 164 -12.19 -21.13 -9.60
C LEU A 164 -10.83 -20.52 -9.93
N PHE A 165 -10.85 -19.48 -10.75
CA PHE A 165 -9.72 -18.62 -11.07
C PHE A 165 -9.91 -17.24 -10.43
N PHE A 166 -8.91 -16.76 -9.70
CA PHE A 166 -8.88 -15.42 -9.13
C PHE A 166 -7.92 -14.54 -9.91
N HIS A 167 -8.44 -13.47 -10.51
CA HIS A 167 -7.63 -12.40 -11.07
C HIS A 167 -7.48 -11.27 -10.06
N VAL A 168 -6.26 -11.03 -9.54
CA VAL A 168 -5.99 -9.90 -8.64
C VAL A 168 -5.69 -8.65 -9.47
N SER A 169 -6.71 -7.81 -9.62
CA SER A 169 -6.65 -6.48 -10.25
C SER A 169 -6.30 -5.41 -9.19
N THR A 170 -6.84 -4.20 -9.31
CA THR A 170 -6.74 -3.12 -8.33
C THR A 170 -7.96 -2.22 -8.44
N ALA A 171 -8.39 -1.60 -7.34
CA ALA A 171 -9.44 -0.58 -7.38
C ALA A 171 -9.01 0.65 -8.22
N TYR A 172 -7.72 0.84 -8.47
CA TYR A 172 -7.17 1.96 -9.23
C TYR A 172 -6.94 1.65 -10.72
N CYS A 173 -7.68 0.69 -11.31
CA CYS A 173 -7.52 0.29 -12.72
C CYS A 173 -8.27 1.22 -13.70
N HIS A 174 -9.47 1.70 -13.35
CA HIS A 174 -10.28 2.60 -14.18
C HIS A 174 -10.29 4.02 -13.60
N LEU A 175 -9.14 4.71 -13.59
CA LEU A 175 -8.95 6.01 -12.94
C LEU A 175 -9.80 7.17 -13.51
N HIS A 176 -10.50 6.97 -14.62
CA HIS A 176 -11.47 7.94 -15.18
C HIS A 176 -12.82 7.87 -14.46
N GLU A 177 -13.16 6.75 -13.84
CA GLU A 177 -14.41 6.55 -13.12
C GLU A 177 -14.29 7.13 -11.72
N LYS A 178 -15.01 8.22 -11.42
CA LYS A 178 -14.99 8.82 -10.07
C LYS A 178 -15.61 7.91 -9.01
N LEU A 179 -16.62 7.14 -9.40
CA LEU A 179 -17.20 6.07 -8.60
C LEU A 179 -16.98 4.75 -9.34
N LEU A 180 -16.10 3.90 -8.83
CA LEU A 180 -15.89 2.58 -9.40
C LEU A 180 -16.90 1.59 -8.82
N GLU A 181 -17.82 1.14 -9.68
CA GLU A 181 -18.76 0.08 -9.35
C GLU A 181 -18.17 -1.34 -9.48
N GLU A 182 -18.82 -2.30 -8.83
CA GLU A 182 -18.52 -3.74 -8.87
C GLU A 182 -19.06 -4.40 -10.16
N LYS A 183 -18.55 -3.91 -11.30
CA LYS A 183 -18.87 -4.41 -12.65
C LYS A 183 -17.64 -4.35 -13.56
N PRO A 184 -17.62 -5.11 -14.66
CA PRO A 184 -16.64 -4.94 -15.73
C PRO A 184 -16.72 -3.56 -16.39
N TYR A 185 -15.59 -3.04 -16.86
CA TYR A 185 -15.53 -1.82 -17.67
C TYR A 185 -14.77 -2.09 -18.97
N PRO A 186 -15.05 -1.34 -20.05
CA PRO A 186 -14.25 -1.41 -21.27
C PRO A 186 -12.77 -1.09 -21.00
N PRO A 187 -11.83 -1.84 -21.60
CA PRO A 187 -10.42 -1.54 -21.45
C PRO A 187 -10.04 -0.23 -22.18
N PRO A 188 -8.97 0.45 -21.74
CA PRO A 188 -8.49 1.68 -22.39
C PRO A 188 -7.94 1.45 -23.81
N ALA A 189 -7.62 0.20 -24.16
CA ALA A 189 -7.20 -0.24 -25.48
C ALA A 189 -7.50 -1.73 -25.64
N ASP A 190 -7.48 -2.25 -26.87
CA ASP A 190 -7.58 -3.69 -27.14
C ASP A 190 -6.34 -4.42 -26.56
N PRO A 191 -6.52 -5.31 -25.56
CA PRO A 191 -5.38 -5.99 -24.91
C PRO A 191 -4.54 -6.81 -25.87
N ASN A 192 -5.16 -7.47 -26.86
CA ASN A 192 -4.47 -8.33 -27.81
C ASN A 192 -3.58 -7.52 -28.77
N LYS A 193 -4.08 -6.37 -29.24
CA LYS A 193 -3.27 -5.45 -30.07
C LYS A 193 -2.11 -4.84 -29.27
N VAL A 194 -2.34 -4.49 -28.01
CA VAL A 194 -1.27 -3.95 -27.14
C VAL A 194 -0.18 -5.00 -26.87
N ILE A 195 -0.55 -6.28 -26.69
CA ILE A 195 0.42 -7.37 -26.60
C ILE A 195 1.26 -7.46 -27.88
N GLN A 196 0.62 -7.48 -29.05
CA GLN A 196 1.34 -7.57 -30.34
C GLN A 196 2.33 -6.41 -30.53
N ILE A 197 1.91 -5.19 -30.19
CA ILE A 197 2.78 -4.01 -30.23
C ILE A 197 3.99 -4.20 -29.29
N ALA A 198 3.77 -4.66 -28.07
CA ALA A 198 4.82 -4.86 -27.08
C ALA A 198 5.82 -5.98 -27.44
N GLU A 199 5.37 -6.97 -28.19
CA GLU A 199 6.18 -8.08 -28.70
C GLU A 199 7.03 -7.68 -29.89
N TRP A 200 6.43 -6.95 -30.84
CA TRP A 200 7.07 -6.61 -32.11
C TRP A 200 8.04 -5.43 -31.99
N MET A 201 7.70 -4.40 -31.20
CA MET A 201 8.51 -3.20 -31.10
C MET A 201 9.63 -3.33 -30.07
N ASP A 202 10.75 -2.66 -30.34
CA ASP A 202 11.83 -2.48 -29.37
C ASP A 202 11.43 -1.49 -28.25
N GLU A 203 12.25 -1.47 -27.20
CA GLU A 203 11.99 -0.70 -25.98
C GLU A 203 11.97 0.82 -26.23
N GLU A 204 12.87 1.33 -27.07
CA GLU A 204 12.96 2.76 -27.38
C GLU A 204 11.74 3.21 -28.18
N SER A 205 11.34 2.44 -29.19
CA SER A 205 10.17 2.73 -30.02
C SER A 205 8.87 2.74 -29.20
N ILE A 206 8.68 1.80 -28.26
CA ILE A 206 7.50 1.80 -27.37
C ILE A 206 7.55 2.96 -26.39
N ALA A 207 8.73 3.33 -25.89
CA ALA A 207 8.85 4.48 -24.99
C ALA A 207 8.37 5.78 -25.66
N LEU A 208 8.62 5.96 -26.96
CA LEU A 208 8.11 7.09 -27.74
C LEU A 208 6.58 7.07 -27.90
N LEU A 209 5.95 5.89 -28.01
CA LEU A 209 4.49 5.74 -28.10
C LEU A 209 3.78 5.76 -26.74
N THR A 210 4.51 5.50 -25.66
CA THR A 210 3.96 5.34 -24.30
C THR A 210 3.05 6.50 -23.88
N PRO A 211 3.41 7.79 -24.07
CA PRO A 211 2.52 8.90 -23.71
C PRO A 211 1.17 8.85 -24.43
N LYS A 212 1.15 8.41 -25.70
CA LYS A 212 -0.08 8.30 -26.49
C LYS A 212 -0.93 7.10 -26.08
N LEU A 213 -0.30 5.97 -25.74
CA LEU A 213 -0.98 4.76 -25.28
C LEU A 213 -1.60 4.94 -23.89
N LEU A 214 -0.87 5.56 -22.95
CA LEU A 214 -1.38 5.84 -21.62
C LEU A 214 -2.47 6.93 -21.66
N SER A 215 -2.39 7.85 -22.63
CA SER A 215 -3.31 8.97 -22.82
C SER A 215 -3.48 9.80 -21.55
N LYS A 216 -4.50 9.52 -20.73
CA LYS A 216 -4.83 10.24 -19.49
C LYS A 216 -4.43 9.50 -18.22
N LEU A 217 -3.93 8.27 -18.34
CA LEU A 217 -3.51 7.47 -17.20
C LEU A 217 -2.12 7.91 -16.72
N PRO A 218 -1.90 8.01 -15.40
CA PRO A 218 -0.67 8.55 -14.83
C PRO A 218 0.52 7.58 -14.95
N ASN A 219 0.27 6.29 -15.19
CA ASN A 219 1.29 5.26 -15.21
C ASN A 219 0.85 4.00 -15.99
N SER A 220 1.84 3.17 -16.30
CA SER A 220 1.68 1.85 -16.94
C SER A 220 0.95 0.84 -16.06
N TYR A 221 1.00 0.99 -14.73
CA TYR A 221 0.36 0.05 -13.80
C TYR A 221 -1.16 0.04 -13.94
N ALA A 222 -1.83 1.19 -13.83
CA ALA A 222 -3.28 1.28 -13.96
C ALA A 222 -3.75 0.82 -15.35
N PHE A 223 -3.02 1.24 -16.40
CA PHE A 223 -3.28 0.84 -17.78
C PHE A 223 -3.23 -0.68 -17.96
N THR A 224 -2.14 -1.32 -17.54
CA THR A 224 -1.96 -2.77 -17.72
C THR A 224 -2.90 -3.58 -16.85
N LYS A 225 -3.29 -3.11 -15.67
CA LYS A 225 -4.31 -3.77 -14.85
C LYS A 225 -5.69 -3.73 -15.50
N ALA A 226 -6.09 -2.61 -16.11
CA ALA A 226 -7.34 -2.54 -16.86
C ALA A 226 -7.34 -3.48 -18.10
N LEU A 227 -6.20 -3.61 -18.79
CA LEU A 227 -6.07 -4.55 -19.92
C LEU A 227 -6.13 -6.01 -19.47
N GLY A 228 -5.41 -6.37 -18.39
CA GLY A 228 -5.45 -7.72 -17.82
C GLY A 228 -6.84 -8.10 -17.31
N GLU A 229 -7.58 -7.12 -16.78
CA GLU A 229 -8.96 -7.31 -16.36
C GLU A 229 -9.89 -7.63 -17.54
N ALA A 230 -9.75 -6.93 -18.67
CA ALA A 230 -10.53 -7.22 -19.86
C ALA A 230 -10.29 -8.64 -20.39
N LEU A 231 -9.05 -9.13 -20.37
CA LEU A 231 -8.74 -10.53 -20.73
C LEU A 231 -9.41 -11.52 -19.77
N ALA A 232 -9.45 -11.21 -18.47
CA ALA A 232 -10.14 -12.03 -17.48
C ALA A 232 -11.66 -12.03 -17.73
N VAL A 233 -12.25 -10.89 -18.09
CA VAL A 233 -13.67 -10.77 -18.48
C VAL A 233 -13.98 -11.60 -19.72
N GLU A 234 -13.15 -11.51 -20.77
CA GLU A 234 -13.29 -12.34 -21.98
C GLU A 234 -13.23 -13.84 -21.64
N ALA A 235 -12.38 -14.25 -20.71
CA ALA A 235 -12.25 -15.65 -20.30
C ALA A 235 -13.41 -16.16 -19.42
N MET A 236 -14.25 -15.28 -18.84
CA MET A 236 -15.38 -15.68 -17.99
C MET A 236 -16.43 -16.52 -18.72
N GLU A 237 -16.49 -16.44 -20.05
CA GLU A 237 -17.38 -17.27 -20.86
C GLU A 237 -16.97 -18.76 -20.86
N HIS A 238 -15.70 -19.05 -20.56
CA HIS A 238 -15.12 -20.39 -20.67
C HIS A 238 -14.77 -21.03 -19.33
N ILE A 239 -14.35 -20.22 -18.35
CA ILE A 239 -13.89 -20.72 -17.05
C ILE A 239 -14.48 -19.89 -15.89
N PRO A 240 -14.64 -20.49 -14.69
CA PRO A 240 -15.10 -19.77 -13.51
C PRO A 240 -14.03 -18.77 -13.04
N ILE A 241 -14.31 -17.48 -13.13
CA ILE A 241 -13.39 -16.40 -12.75
C ILE A 241 -14.05 -15.45 -11.74
N ILE A 242 -13.27 -15.00 -10.76
CA ILE A 242 -13.54 -13.81 -9.94
C ILE A 242 -12.40 -12.80 -10.12
N ILE A 243 -12.76 -11.55 -10.41
CA ILE A 243 -11.86 -10.41 -10.41
C ILE A 243 -11.94 -9.73 -9.03
N LEU A 244 -10.79 -9.59 -8.38
CA LEU A 244 -10.67 -8.94 -7.09
C LEU A 244 -9.86 -7.65 -7.22
N ARG A 245 -10.44 -6.53 -6.81
CA ARG A 245 -9.85 -5.19 -6.89
C ARG A 245 -9.52 -4.65 -5.50
N PRO A 246 -8.36 -4.99 -4.92
CA PRO A 246 -7.90 -4.34 -3.69
C PRO A 246 -7.55 -2.87 -3.93
N SER A 247 -7.77 -2.03 -2.93
CA SER A 247 -7.18 -0.68 -2.85
C SER A 247 -5.70 -0.73 -2.44
N ILE A 248 -5.14 0.32 -1.83
CA ILE A 248 -3.72 0.35 -1.45
C ILE A 248 -3.50 -0.66 -0.33
N VAL A 249 -2.87 -1.79 -0.67
CA VAL A 249 -2.62 -2.85 0.31
C VAL A 249 -1.57 -2.38 1.33
N ILE A 250 -1.92 -2.46 2.61
CA ILE A 250 -1.10 -2.02 3.76
C ILE A 250 -0.76 -3.23 4.67
N PRO A 251 0.16 -3.07 5.63
CA PRO A 251 0.60 -4.17 6.50
C PRO A 251 -0.53 -4.91 7.22
N ILE A 252 -0.23 -6.11 7.71
CA ILE A 252 -1.20 -6.95 8.41
C ILE A 252 -1.84 -6.20 9.57
N TRP A 253 -3.16 -6.22 9.67
CA TRP A 253 -3.85 -5.62 10.82
C TRP A 253 -3.87 -6.56 12.03
N GLN A 254 -4.36 -7.79 11.88
CA GLN A 254 -4.58 -8.68 13.03
C GLN A 254 -3.77 -9.98 12.97
N GLU A 255 -3.71 -10.66 11.83
CA GLU A 255 -3.16 -12.02 11.78
C GLU A 255 -2.26 -12.32 10.58
N PRO A 256 -1.25 -13.19 10.74
CA PRO A 256 -0.80 -13.79 12.00
C PRO A 256 0.10 -12.85 12.85
N VAL A 257 0.67 -11.81 12.24
CA VAL A 257 1.64 -10.90 12.87
C VAL A 257 1.23 -9.44 12.58
N PRO A 258 0.59 -8.73 13.52
CA PRO A 258 0.22 -7.33 13.36
C PRO A 258 1.39 -6.44 12.91
N GLY A 259 1.12 -5.54 11.96
CA GLY A 259 2.07 -4.62 11.37
C GLY A 259 3.05 -5.24 10.35
N TRP A 260 3.09 -6.57 10.19
CA TRP A 260 4.09 -7.21 9.34
C TRP A 260 3.99 -6.78 7.87
N THR A 261 5.14 -6.47 7.30
CA THR A 261 5.38 -6.20 5.88
C THR A 261 6.84 -6.51 5.54
N ASP A 262 7.10 -6.92 4.31
CA ASP A 262 8.44 -7.27 3.82
C ASP A 262 8.99 -6.26 2.80
N ASN A 263 8.28 -5.15 2.58
CA ASN A 263 8.67 -4.14 1.61
C ASN A 263 8.44 -2.71 2.13
N ILE A 264 9.10 -1.75 1.46
CA ILE A 264 9.02 -0.31 1.75
C ILE A 264 8.13 0.44 0.76
N ASN A 265 7.27 -0.28 0.03
CA ASN A 265 6.47 0.34 -1.02
C ASN A 265 5.33 1.14 -0.40
N GLY A 266 4.88 2.20 -1.10
CA GLY A 266 3.70 2.94 -0.68
C GLY A 266 3.84 3.64 0.68
N PRO A 267 2.82 3.54 1.56
CA PRO A 267 2.78 4.24 2.85
C PRO A 267 3.93 3.89 3.80
N THR A 268 4.43 2.64 3.79
CA THR A 268 5.53 2.21 4.67
C THR A 268 6.81 2.99 4.39
N GLY A 269 7.16 3.19 3.11
CA GLY A 269 8.34 3.98 2.73
C GLY A 269 8.21 5.45 3.12
N LEU A 270 7.01 6.02 2.96
CA LEU A 270 6.72 7.39 3.39
C LEU A 270 6.87 7.55 4.91
N LEU A 271 6.32 6.62 5.68
CA LEU A 271 6.40 6.60 7.14
C LEU A 271 7.86 6.54 7.63
N ILE A 272 8.67 5.65 7.04
CA ILE A 272 10.10 5.53 7.36
C ILE A 272 10.86 6.79 6.96
N GLY A 273 10.63 7.31 5.75
CA GLY A 273 11.33 8.48 5.23
C GLY A 273 11.02 9.75 6.03
N ALA A 274 9.76 9.95 6.42
CA ALA A 274 9.34 11.04 7.31
C ALA A 274 9.86 10.82 8.73
N GLY A 275 9.80 9.59 9.26
CA GLY A 275 10.26 9.24 10.60
C GLY A 275 11.76 9.35 10.80
N LYS A 276 12.58 9.15 9.75
CA LYS A 276 14.02 9.43 9.78
C LYS A 276 14.37 10.90 9.49
N GLY A 277 13.37 11.74 9.24
CA GLY A 277 13.53 13.16 8.95
C GLY A 277 14.07 13.49 7.56
N VAL A 278 14.15 12.50 6.67
CA VAL A 278 14.61 12.66 5.29
C VAL A 278 13.52 13.32 4.45
N ILE A 279 12.25 12.95 4.68
CA ILE A 279 11.10 13.59 4.06
C ILE A 279 10.61 14.72 4.97
N ARG A 280 10.65 15.95 4.46
CA ARG A 280 10.32 17.19 5.19
C ARG A 280 9.27 18.07 4.51
N SER A 281 8.95 17.79 3.25
CA SER A 281 7.96 18.54 2.47
C SER A 281 7.27 17.56 1.54
N MET A 282 5.94 17.66 1.44
CA MET A 282 5.14 16.91 0.48
C MET A 282 4.09 17.84 -0.12
N TYR A 283 3.87 17.77 -1.43
CA TYR A 283 2.78 18.47 -2.09
C TYR A 283 1.56 17.57 -2.18
N CYS A 284 0.49 17.91 -1.48
CA CYS A 284 -0.78 17.18 -1.51
C CYS A 284 -1.93 18.03 -0.95
N LYS A 285 -3.15 17.67 -1.33
CA LYS A 285 -4.38 18.14 -0.68
C LYS A 285 -4.56 17.41 0.66
N SER A 286 -4.24 18.08 1.76
CA SER A 286 -4.24 17.47 3.12
C SER A 286 -5.57 16.83 3.54
N ASN A 287 -6.70 17.40 3.09
CA ASN A 287 -8.05 16.92 3.43
C ASN A 287 -8.52 15.75 2.55
N SER A 288 -7.78 15.42 1.50
CA SER A 288 -8.05 14.20 0.72
C SER A 288 -7.69 12.97 1.56
N TYR A 289 -8.38 11.86 1.29
CA TYR A 289 -8.04 10.54 1.82
C TYR A 289 -7.61 9.61 0.68
N ALA A 290 -6.89 8.56 1.03
CA ALA A 290 -6.69 7.41 0.16
C ALA A 290 -7.33 6.17 0.79
N ASP A 291 -7.70 5.22 -0.05
CA ASP A 291 -8.25 3.96 0.41
C ASP A 291 -7.13 2.95 0.66
N TYR A 292 -7.04 2.48 1.91
CA TYR A 292 -6.06 1.48 2.34
C TYR A 292 -6.72 0.19 2.79
N LEU A 293 -6.16 -0.95 2.40
CA LEU A 293 -6.70 -2.27 2.74
C LEU A 293 -5.62 -3.12 3.42
N PRO A 294 -5.80 -3.52 4.71
CA PRO A 294 -4.91 -4.49 5.33
C PRO A 294 -4.84 -5.79 4.53
N VAL A 295 -3.64 -6.32 4.33
CA VAL A 295 -3.42 -7.50 3.49
C VAL A 295 -4.16 -8.74 4.00
N ASP A 296 -4.25 -8.93 5.32
CA ASP A 296 -4.95 -10.05 5.95
C ASP A 296 -6.46 -10.01 5.69
N VAL A 297 -7.06 -8.81 5.67
CA VAL A 297 -8.46 -8.61 5.26
C VAL A 297 -8.66 -9.03 3.79
N PHE A 298 -7.76 -8.64 2.90
CA PHE A 298 -7.86 -9.04 1.49
C PHE A 298 -7.75 -10.56 1.31
N ILE A 299 -6.81 -11.20 2.01
CA ILE A 299 -6.63 -12.65 1.97
C ILE A 299 -7.87 -13.38 2.52
N ASN A 300 -8.46 -12.90 3.60
CA ASN A 300 -9.76 -13.40 4.08
C ASN A 300 -10.83 -13.26 3.00
N GLY A 301 -10.85 -12.12 2.29
CA GLY A 301 -11.71 -11.87 1.15
C GLY A 301 -11.61 -12.93 0.04
N ILE A 302 -10.40 -13.38 -0.32
CA ILE A 302 -10.21 -14.45 -1.31
C ILE A 302 -10.93 -15.73 -0.89
N MET A 303 -10.73 -16.18 0.35
CA MET A 303 -11.34 -17.41 0.86
C MET A 303 -12.86 -17.29 0.96
N ILE A 304 -13.35 -16.15 1.43
CA ILE A 304 -14.79 -15.86 1.55
C ILE A 304 -15.46 -15.86 0.18
N MET A 305 -14.83 -15.22 -0.82
CA MET A 305 -15.36 -15.19 -2.18
C MET A 305 -15.30 -16.57 -2.85
N ALA A 306 -14.28 -17.39 -2.56
CA ALA A 306 -14.21 -18.78 -3.04
C ALA A 306 -15.42 -19.59 -2.55
N TRP A 307 -15.64 -19.57 -1.23
CA TRP A 307 -16.76 -20.26 -0.61
C TRP A 307 -18.10 -19.75 -1.15
N ASN A 308 -18.29 -18.43 -1.20
CA ASN A 308 -19.54 -17.84 -1.66
C ASN A 308 -19.88 -18.24 -3.10
N TYR A 309 -18.88 -18.18 -3.99
CA TYR A 309 -19.05 -18.53 -5.40
C TYR A 309 -19.41 -20.01 -5.58
N LEU A 310 -18.70 -20.91 -4.88
CA LEU A 310 -18.93 -22.35 -5.02
C LEU A 310 -20.20 -22.83 -4.31
N HIS A 311 -20.52 -22.26 -3.16
CA HIS A 311 -21.67 -22.70 -2.36
C HIS A 311 -23.01 -22.19 -2.91
N TYR A 312 -23.05 -20.94 -3.38
CA TYR A 312 -24.28 -20.33 -3.89
C TYR A 312 -24.38 -20.31 -5.42
N GLY A 313 -23.30 -20.64 -6.13
CA GLY A 313 -23.26 -20.56 -7.60
C GLY A 313 -23.44 -19.13 -8.14
N ASP A 314 -23.11 -18.12 -7.34
CA ASP A 314 -23.29 -16.71 -7.70
C ASP A 314 -22.24 -16.26 -8.73
N LYS A 315 -22.59 -16.43 -10.01
CA LYS A 315 -21.77 -16.00 -11.15
C LYS A 315 -21.94 -14.52 -11.50
N LYS A 316 -22.92 -13.82 -10.91
CA LYS A 316 -23.19 -12.41 -11.21
C LYS A 316 -22.34 -11.46 -10.38
N SER A 317 -21.91 -11.90 -9.19
CA SER A 317 -21.06 -11.13 -8.27
C SER A 317 -19.58 -11.49 -8.41
N ASN A 318 -19.06 -11.45 -9.64
CA ASN A 318 -17.72 -11.93 -9.99
C ASN A 318 -16.66 -10.82 -10.17
N VAL A 319 -17.02 -9.55 -10.02
CA VAL A 319 -16.09 -8.42 -9.94
C VAL A 319 -16.29 -7.72 -8.61
N VAL A 320 -15.29 -7.76 -7.73
CA VAL A 320 -15.44 -7.32 -6.34
C VAL A 320 -14.40 -6.29 -5.96
N ASN A 321 -14.85 -5.17 -5.41
CA ASN A 321 -13.97 -4.14 -4.88
C ASN A 321 -13.70 -4.42 -3.40
N PHE A 322 -12.43 -4.57 -3.05
CA PHE A 322 -11.98 -4.67 -1.67
C PHE A 322 -11.38 -3.34 -1.24
N THR A 323 -12.21 -2.51 -0.61
CA THR A 323 -11.92 -1.12 -0.26
C THR A 323 -12.38 -0.82 1.16
N SER A 324 -11.72 0.12 1.82
CA SER A 324 -12.02 0.54 3.20
C SER A 324 -12.81 1.84 3.29
N SER A 325 -12.78 2.69 2.25
CA SER A 325 -13.30 4.07 2.27
C SER A 325 -14.82 4.16 2.39
N ALA A 326 -15.54 3.08 2.09
CA ALA A 326 -16.96 2.96 2.42
C ALA A 326 -17.20 2.92 3.95
N GLU A 327 -16.17 2.65 4.74
CA GLU A 327 -16.23 2.42 6.19
C GLU A 327 -15.36 3.40 6.99
N ILE A 328 -14.10 3.55 6.56
CA ILE A 328 -13.08 4.35 7.23
C ILE A 328 -12.41 5.23 6.18
N LYS A 329 -12.51 6.54 6.38
CA LYS A 329 -11.75 7.52 5.61
C LYS A 329 -10.71 8.12 6.55
N VAL A 330 -9.44 7.80 6.32
CA VAL A 330 -8.30 8.42 7.04
C VAL A 330 -7.65 9.41 6.10
N THR A 331 -7.61 10.68 6.49
CA THR A 331 -6.95 11.72 5.70
C THR A 331 -5.43 11.56 5.72
N TRP A 332 -4.74 12.14 4.73
CA TRP A 332 -3.27 12.19 4.74
C TRP A 332 -2.71 12.88 5.99
N LEU A 333 -3.44 13.88 6.51
CA LEU A 333 -3.07 14.59 7.73
C LEU A 333 -3.14 13.69 8.97
N GLU A 334 -4.26 13.01 9.18
CA GLU A 334 -4.45 12.12 10.32
C GLU A 334 -3.41 11.00 10.35
N MET A 335 -3.08 10.43 9.19
CA MET A 335 -2.03 9.42 9.06
C MET A 335 -0.64 9.97 9.44
N ILE A 336 -0.29 11.16 8.94
CA ILE A 336 1.03 11.75 9.22
C ILE A 336 1.14 12.15 10.69
N ASP A 337 0.08 12.70 11.28
CA ASP A 337 0.08 13.12 12.68
C ASP A 337 0.12 11.92 13.63
N ALA A 338 -0.62 10.85 13.33
CA ALA A 338 -0.53 9.59 14.07
C ALA A 338 0.88 8.98 13.98
N GLY A 339 1.43 8.86 12.78
CA GLY A 339 2.79 8.35 12.58
C GLY A 339 3.84 9.20 13.30
N ARG A 340 3.67 10.54 13.27
CA ARG A 340 4.53 11.50 13.95
C ARG A 340 4.51 11.31 15.47
N GLU A 341 3.32 11.28 16.08
CA GLU A 341 3.19 11.10 17.53
C GLU A 341 3.88 9.81 17.99
N ILE A 342 3.65 8.72 17.27
CA ILE A 342 4.21 7.42 17.64
C ILE A 342 5.73 7.41 17.47
N ILE A 343 6.26 7.90 16.34
CA ILE A 343 7.71 7.93 16.09
C ILE A 343 8.42 8.85 17.09
N MET A 344 7.85 10.02 17.39
CA MET A 344 8.53 11.00 18.24
C MET A 344 8.47 10.62 19.72
N ASN A 345 7.36 10.02 20.17
CA ASN A 345 7.10 9.84 21.61
C ASN A 345 7.16 8.39 22.09
N ARG A 346 6.91 7.40 21.22
CA ARG A 346 6.78 5.99 21.64
C ARG A 346 7.88 5.10 21.09
N VAL A 347 7.99 5.06 19.76
CA VAL A 347 8.80 4.11 18.98
C VAL A 347 9.66 4.85 17.95
N PRO A 348 10.71 5.59 18.39
CA PRO A 348 11.60 6.31 17.47
C PRO A 348 12.43 5.36 16.63
N LEU A 349 12.72 5.77 15.39
CA LEU A 349 13.60 5.05 14.47
C LEU A 349 15.08 5.31 14.78
N ASN A 350 15.98 4.38 14.43
CA ASN A 350 17.42 4.61 14.55
C ASN A 350 17.91 5.48 13.37
N GLY A 351 19.10 6.09 13.50
CA GLY A 351 19.75 6.80 12.40
C GLY A 351 18.90 7.94 11.81
N VAL A 352 18.18 8.67 12.67
CA VAL A 352 17.41 9.85 12.30
C VAL A 352 18.39 10.94 11.86
N VAL A 353 18.22 11.43 10.63
CA VAL A 353 19.11 12.44 10.01
C VAL A 353 18.71 13.85 10.45
N TRP A 354 17.41 14.08 10.64
CA TRP A 354 16.86 15.33 11.13
C TRP A 354 15.68 15.00 12.05
N TYR A 355 15.49 15.77 13.11
CA TYR A 355 14.27 15.67 13.91
C TYR A 355 13.00 15.69 13.04
N PRO A 356 12.09 14.69 13.19
CA PRO A 356 10.86 14.63 12.40
C PRO A 356 10.00 15.88 12.61
N GLY A 357 9.69 16.57 11.51
CA GLY A 357 8.96 17.84 11.57
C GLY A 357 8.52 18.37 10.20
N GLY A 358 8.45 17.48 9.20
CA GLY A 358 8.00 17.85 7.85
C GLY A 358 6.56 18.35 7.82
N SER A 359 6.12 18.93 6.71
CA SER A 359 4.70 19.32 6.56
C SER A 359 4.22 19.16 5.12
N MET A 360 2.90 19.00 4.98
CA MET A 360 2.23 19.01 3.68
C MET A 360 2.01 20.45 3.23
N LYS A 361 2.18 20.70 1.93
CA LYS A 361 2.09 22.03 1.31
C LYS A 361 1.02 22.03 0.22
N HIS A 362 0.16 23.06 0.25
CA HIS A 362 -0.88 23.28 -0.76
C HIS A 362 -0.38 24.05 -1.99
N SER A 363 0.77 24.73 -1.89
CA SER A 363 1.37 25.46 -3.00
C SER A 363 2.59 24.70 -3.52
N ARG A 364 2.61 24.43 -4.83
CA ARG A 364 3.76 23.80 -5.51
C ARG A 364 5.02 24.64 -5.37
N LEU A 365 4.89 25.97 -5.47
CA LEU A 365 6.03 26.88 -5.30
C LEU A 365 6.60 26.77 -3.89
N TYR A 366 5.74 26.82 -2.86
CA TYR A 366 6.19 26.69 -1.47
C TYR A 366 6.79 25.31 -1.18
N HIS A 367 6.20 24.25 -1.73
CA HIS A 367 6.79 22.91 -1.68
C HIS A 367 8.20 22.87 -2.25
N ASN A 368 8.40 23.40 -3.46
CA ASN A 368 9.70 23.42 -4.14
C ASN A 368 10.75 24.21 -3.38
N ILE A 369 10.38 25.36 -2.81
CA ILE A 369 11.26 26.15 -1.94
C ILE A 369 11.67 25.31 -0.72
N CYS A 370 10.72 24.66 -0.05
CA CYS A 370 11.03 23.79 1.08
C CYS A 370 11.91 22.59 0.68
N VAL A 371 11.67 21.97 -0.49
CA VAL A 371 12.50 20.86 -0.99
C VAL A 371 13.92 21.34 -1.27
N LEU A 372 14.11 22.52 -1.86
CA LEU A 372 15.45 23.09 -2.06
C LEU A 372 16.20 23.26 -0.74
N PHE A 373 15.59 23.93 0.24
CA PHE A 373 16.26 24.29 1.50
C PHE A 373 16.37 23.14 2.50
N PHE A 374 15.40 22.21 2.53
CA PHE A 374 15.34 21.16 3.55
C PHE A 374 15.71 19.77 3.03
N HIS A 375 15.81 19.57 1.71
CA HIS A 375 16.27 18.31 1.11
C HIS A 375 17.59 18.50 0.36
N TRP A 376 17.58 19.27 -0.73
CA TRP A 376 18.73 19.31 -1.65
C TRP A 376 19.96 20.01 -1.07
N ILE A 377 19.83 21.22 -0.54
CA ILE A 377 20.98 21.95 0.04
C ILE A 377 21.63 21.13 1.18
N PRO A 378 20.88 20.64 2.19
CA PRO A 378 21.46 19.80 3.25
C PRO A 378 22.11 18.52 2.70
N ALA A 379 21.49 17.88 1.71
CA ALA A 379 22.06 16.68 1.09
C ALA A 379 23.39 16.94 0.39
N ILE A 380 23.53 18.06 -0.35
CA ILE A 380 24.79 18.45 -0.99
C ILE A 380 25.88 18.70 0.06
N ILE A 381 25.55 19.47 1.11
CA ILE A 381 26.52 19.80 2.17
C ILE A 381 27.00 18.52 2.87
N LEU A 382 26.07 17.67 3.29
CA LEU A 382 26.39 16.44 4.02
C LEU A 382 27.10 15.41 3.15
N ASP A 383 26.69 15.22 1.89
CA ASP A 383 27.38 14.31 0.98
C ASP A 383 28.79 14.81 0.63
N THR A 384 28.99 16.12 0.52
CA THR A 384 30.32 16.72 0.30
C THR A 384 31.20 16.49 1.53
N LEU A 385 30.68 16.71 2.74
CA LEU A 385 31.39 16.43 3.99
C LEU A 385 31.77 14.95 4.09
N LEU A 386 30.82 14.04 3.82
CA LEU A 386 31.09 12.60 3.81
C LEU A 386 32.20 12.26 2.83
N PHE A 387 32.14 12.81 1.61
CA PHE A 387 33.19 12.63 0.60
C PHE A 387 34.56 13.12 1.08
N CYS A 388 34.63 14.33 1.66
CA CYS A 388 35.87 14.89 2.21
C CYS A 388 36.43 14.06 3.38
N LEU A 389 35.57 13.40 4.16
CA LEU A 389 35.94 12.50 5.26
C LEU A 389 36.22 11.06 4.79
N GLY A 390 36.21 10.78 3.48
CA GLY A 390 36.46 9.44 2.93
C GLY A 390 35.27 8.48 3.02
N TYR A 391 34.09 8.96 3.44
CA TYR A 391 32.85 8.20 3.44
C TYR A 391 32.10 8.33 2.11
N LYS A 392 31.29 7.32 1.80
CA LYS A 392 30.49 7.29 0.57
C LYS A 392 29.31 8.28 0.67
N PRO A 393 29.10 9.17 -0.31
CA PRO A 393 27.88 9.98 -0.43
C PRO A 393 26.60 9.14 -0.54
N VAL A 394 25.52 9.56 0.13
CA VAL A 394 24.25 8.81 0.22
C VAL A 394 23.02 9.68 -0.01
N LEU A 395 22.95 10.87 0.59
CA LEU A 395 21.70 11.64 0.70
C LEU A 395 21.17 12.15 -0.63
N MET A 396 22.04 12.60 -1.55
CA MET A 396 21.62 13.02 -2.89
C MET A 396 20.94 11.88 -3.65
N ARG A 397 21.48 10.65 -3.53
CA ARG A 397 20.87 9.46 -4.14
C ARG A 397 19.51 9.14 -3.52
N VAL A 398 19.39 9.30 -2.20
CA VAL A 398 18.13 9.09 -1.47
C VAL A 398 17.08 10.11 -1.90
N HIS A 399 17.41 11.41 -1.96
CA HIS A 399 16.46 12.44 -2.37
C HIS A 399 16.05 12.34 -3.84
N ARG A 400 16.93 11.90 -4.75
CA ARG A 400 16.53 11.58 -6.14
C ARG A 400 15.47 10.49 -6.18
N ARG A 401 15.61 9.43 -5.37
CA ARG A 401 14.61 8.35 -5.30
C ARG A 401 13.29 8.82 -4.69
N ILE A 402 13.36 9.63 -3.63
CA ILE A 402 12.17 10.22 -2.99
C ILE A 402 11.41 11.12 -3.98
N SER A 403 12.12 11.99 -4.72
CA SER A 403 11.51 12.91 -5.69
C SER A 403 10.78 12.14 -6.78
N LYS A 404 11.45 11.14 -7.39
CA LYS A 404 10.81 10.25 -8.39
C LYS A 404 9.57 9.55 -7.84
N GLY A 405 9.62 9.08 -6.59
CA GLY A 405 8.46 8.49 -5.93
C GLY A 405 7.31 9.49 -5.81
N PHE A 406 7.60 10.73 -5.36
CA PHE A 406 6.57 11.75 -5.21
C PHE A 406 5.90 12.18 -6.51
N ASP A 407 6.64 12.26 -7.62
CA ASP A 407 6.07 12.61 -8.93
C ASP A 407 4.96 11.63 -9.33
N VAL A 408 5.12 10.34 -8.99
CA VAL A 408 4.10 9.32 -9.19
C VAL A 408 2.95 9.45 -8.18
N PHE A 409 3.26 9.61 -6.89
CA PHE A 409 2.24 9.67 -5.84
C PHE A 409 1.35 10.90 -5.99
N GLU A 410 1.86 12.00 -6.52
CA GLU A 410 1.16 13.28 -6.65
C GLU A 410 -0.18 13.15 -7.37
N TYR A 411 -0.24 12.32 -8.42
CA TYR A 411 -1.51 12.08 -9.11
C TYR A 411 -2.55 11.46 -8.17
N TYR A 412 -2.16 10.46 -7.38
CA TYR A 412 -3.07 9.76 -6.47
C TYR A 412 -3.42 10.56 -5.21
N THR A 413 -2.51 11.41 -4.73
CA THR A 413 -2.75 12.22 -3.52
C THR A 413 -3.63 13.45 -3.82
N ASN A 414 -3.68 13.91 -5.08
CA ASN A 414 -4.44 15.10 -5.48
C ASN A 414 -5.75 14.80 -6.22
N ASN A 415 -6.00 13.54 -6.57
CA ASN A 415 -7.26 13.04 -7.10
C ASN A 415 -7.95 12.14 -6.09
N GLN A 416 -9.27 12.08 -6.17
CA GLN A 416 -10.10 11.26 -5.30
C GLN A 416 -11.02 10.37 -6.13
N TRP A 417 -11.22 9.17 -5.63
CA TRP A 417 -12.08 8.13 -6.17
C TRP A 417 -12.89 7.51 -5.02
N ASP A 418 -14.13 7.20 -5.31
CA ASP A 418 -15.01 6.42 -4.45
C ASP A 418 -15.18 5.03 -5.04
N PHE A 419 -15.36 4.04 -4.16
CA PHE A 419 -15.47 2.64 -4.56
C PHE A 419 -16.72 2.04 -3.95
N LYS A 420 -17.60 1.50 -4.79
CA LYS A 420 -18.73 0.70 -4.32
C LYS A 420 -18.21 -0.67 -3.88
N SER A 421 -18.61 -1.16 -2.72
CA SER A 421 -18.12 -2.43 -2.14
C SER A 421 -19.24 -3.20 -1.44
N ASP A 422 -20.40 -3.29 -2.12
CA ASP A 422 -21.61 -3.90 -1.55
C ASP A 422 -21.52 -5.42 -1.50
N ILE A 423 -20.90 -6.07 -2.50
CA ILE A 423 -20.81 -7.54 -2.59
C ILE A 423 -20.13 -8.12 -1.36
N ALA A 424 -18.95 -7.62 -0.99
CA ALA A 424 -18.21 -8.13 0.17
C ALA A 424 -19.02 -8.01 1.47
N GLN A 425 -19.82 -6.94 1.62
CA GLN A 425 -20.70 -6.73 2.77
C GLN A 425 -21.89 -7.69 2.77
N THR A 426 -22.51 -7.92 1.61
CA THR A 426 -23.59 -8.90 1.46
C THR A 426 -23.08 -10.31 1.80
N VAL A 427 -21.90 -10.69 1.30
CA VAL A 427 -21.33 -12.01 1.58
C VAL A 427 -20.98 -12.16 3.07
N ARG A 428 -20.47 -11.10 3.71
CA ARG A 428 -20.18 -11.10 5.16
C ARG A 428 -21.39 -11.46 6.03
N GLN A 429 -22.60 -11.08 5.62
CA GLN A 429 -23.82 -11.40 6.35
C GLN A 429 -24.14 -12.91 6.33
N ARG A 430 -23.67 -13.64 5.31
CA ARG A 430 -23.86 -15.10 5.14
C ARG A 430 -22.91 -15.95 5.98
N LEU A 431 -21.85 -15.35 6.51
CA LEU A 431 -20.88 -16.02 7.40
C LEU A 431 -21.53 -16.34 8.75
N ASN A 432 -21.17 -17.47 9.35
CA ASN A 432 -21.55 -17.80 10.72
C ASN A 432 -20.67 -17.03 11.74
N THR A 433 -20.98 -17.15 13.04
CA THR A 433 -20.26 -16.40 14.09
C THR A 433 -18.77 -16.73 14.15
N ARG A 434 -18.39 -18.01 13.97
CA ARG A 434 -16.98 -18.45 13.91
C ARG A 434 -16.25 -17.85 12.73
N GLU A 435 -16.83 -17.94 11.55
CA GLU A 435 -16.25 -17.41 10.32
C GLU A 435 -16.10 -15.89 10.39
N ARG A 436 -17.09 -15.16 10.94
CA ARG A 436 -17.00 -13.70 11.13
C ARG A 436 -15.88 -13.29 12.09
N ARG A 437 -15.58 -14.13 13.08
CA ARG A 437 -14.49 -13.95 14.06
C ARG A 437 -13.14 -14.26 13.43
N ASP A 438 -13.03 -15.39 12.73
CA ASP A 438 -11.77 -15.95 12.22
C ASP A 438 -11.32 -15.38 10.88
N TYR A 439 -12.26 -14.81 10.11
CA TYR A 439 -12.02 -14.21 8.78
C TYR A 439 -12.60 -12.80 8.78
N ILE A 440 -11.78 -11.88 9.25
CA ILE A 440 -12.16 -10.49 9.39
C ILE A 440 -12.31 -9.87 8.01
N LEU A 441 -13.52 -9.37 7.77
CA LEU A 441 -13.81 -8.36 6.77
C LEU A 441 -14.13 -7.05 7.48
N MET A 442 -13.74 -5.96 6.82
CA MET A 442 -14.15 -4.59 7.15
C MET A 442 -15.71 -4.55 7.21
N ARG A 443 -16.29 -3.80 8.17
CA ARG A 443 -17.75 -3.62 8.35
C ARG A 443 -18.21 -2.22 7.92
N VAL A 444 -19.08 -2.14 6.92
CA VAL A 444 -19.86 -0.92 6.66
C VAL A 444 -20.95 -0.81 7.74
N HIS A 445 -20.81 0.13 8.67
CA HIS A 445 -22.00 0.68 9.30
C HIS A 445 -22.69 1.53 8.23
N ARG A 446 -23.89 1.12 7.79
CA ARG A 446 -24.79 2.00 7.01
C ARG A 446 -24.95 3.29 7.83
N ARG A 447 -24.16 4.32 7.55
CA ARG A 447 -24.58 5.69 7.87
C ARG A 447 -25.90 5.85 7.13
N ILE A 448 -26.96 6.08 7.90
CA ILE A 448 -28.33 6.26 7.43
C ILE A 448 -28.31 7.19 6.22
N SER A 449 -28.37 6.62 5.02
CA SER A 449 -28.41 7.33 3.75
C SER A 449 -29.87 7.68 3.39
N LYS A 450 -30.64 8.14 4.38
CA LYS A 450 -31.89 8.87 4.10
C LYS A 450 -31.49 10.29 3.70
N GLY A 451 -31.17 10.49 2.42
CA GLY A 451 -30.90 11.84 1.90
C GLY A 451 -30.17 11.91 0.56
N PHE A 452 -29.67 10.80 0.02
CA PHE A 452 -28.86 10.84 -1.21
C PHE A 452 -29.68 10.98 -2.51
N ASP A 453 -30.98 10.72 -2.51
CA ASP A 453 -31.83 10.87 -3.71
C ASP A 453 -32.16 12.33 -4.06
N VAL A 454 -31.72 13.32 -3.28
CA VAL A 454 -32.10 14.74 -3.47
C VAL A 454 -30.95 15.62 -4.02
N PHE A 455 -29.73 15.10 -4.16
CA PHE A 455 -28.54 15.94 -4.34
C PHE A 455 -27.76 15.69 -5.65
N GLU A 456 -28.42 15.29 -6.74
CA GLU A 456 -27.81 15.23 -8.08
C GLU A 456 -27.32 16.60 -8.58
N TYR A 457 -27.85 17.70 -8.02
CA TYR A 457 -27.39 19.07 -8.30
C TYR A 457 -26.12 19.49 -7.52
N TYR A 458 -25.79 18.81 -6.41
CA TYR A 458 -24.74 19.25 -5.48
C TYR A 458 -23.45 18.43 -5.54
N THR A 459 -23.42 17.36 -6.32
CA THR A 459 -22.27 16.47 -6.54
C THR A 459 -21.11 17.11 -7.32
N ASN A 460 -21.28 18.32 -7.85
CA ASN A 460 -20.27 19.00 -8.68
C ASN A 460 -19.39 20.03 -7.94
N ASN A 461 -19.60 20.29 -6.64
CA ASN A 461 -18.75 21.19 -5.86
C ASN A 461 -18.26 20.52 -4.57
N GLN A 462 -16.97 20.67 -4.26
CA GLN A 462 -16.37 20.18 -3.02
C GLN A 462 -17.00 20.91 -1.82
N TRP A 463 -17.60 20.14 -0.91
CA TRP A 463 -18.03 20.64 0.39
C TRP A 463 -17.07 20.11 1.46
N ASP A 464 -16.43 21.04 2.15
CA ASP A 464 -15.49 20.78 3.23
C ASP A 464 -16.29 20.44 4.49
N PHE A 465 -16.51 19.15 4.75
CA PHE A 465 -17.09 18.72 6.02
C PHE A 465 -15.99 18.69 7.07
N LYS A 466 -15.94 19.74 7.90
CA LYS A 466 -15.12 19.76 9.12
C LYS A 466 -15.49 18.56 10.00
N SER A 467 -14.58 17.58 10.09
CA SER A 467 -14.69 16.41 10.96
C SER A 467 -14.38 16.72 12.44
N ASP A 468 -14.31 18.01 12.79
CA ASP A 468 -13.99 18.49 14.14
C ASP A 468 -15.00 17.96 15.18
N ILE A 469 -16.25 17.69 14.77
CA ILE A 469 -17.32 17.22 15.64
C ILE A 469 -17.09 15.76 16.07
N ALA A 470 -16.62 14.88 15.19
CA ALA A 470 -16.41 13.47 15.51
C ALA A 470 -15.25 13.30 16.51
N GLN A 471 -14.15 14.04 16.32
CA GLN A 471 -13.02 14.04 17.24
C GLN A 471 -13.38 14.67 18.60
N THR A 472 -14.16 15.76 18.59
CA THR A 472 -14.63 16.42 19.82
C THR A 472 -15.58 15.53 20.63
N VAL A 473 -16.50 14.83 19.97
CA VAL A 473 -17.42 13.88 20.62
C VAL A 473 -16.62 12.72 21.22
N ARG A 474 -15.62 12.17 20.51
CA ARG A 474 -14.77 11.07 21.00
C ARG A 474 -14.00 11.39 22.28
N GLN A 475 -13.55 12.64 22.43
CA GLN A 475 -12.89 13.12 23.65
C GLN A 475 -13.87 13.28 24.83
N ARG A 476 -15.18 13.42 24.55
CA ARG A 476 -16.23 13.58 25.56
C ARG A 476 -16.95 12.28 25.94
N LEU A 477 -16.79 11.20 25.16
CA LEU A 477 -17.38 9.89 25.48
C LEU A 477 -16.63 9.21 26.64
N ASN A 478 -17.37 8.78 27.66
CA ASN A 478 -16.83 7.99 28.76
C ASN A 478 -16.60 6.51 28.35
N THR A 479 -15.92 5.72 29.19
CA THR A 479 -15.52 4.33 28.88
C THR A 479 -16.72 3.43 28.53
N ARG A 480 -17.88 3.66 29.14
CA ARG A 480 -19.12 2.92 28.86
C ARG A 480 -19.76 3.40 27.55
N GLU A 481 -19.78 4.69 27.29
CA GLU A 481 -20.32 5.26 26.05
C GLU A 481 -19.46 4.92 24.84
N ARG A 482 -18.13 4.86 24.97
CA ARG A 482 -17.24 4.34 23.91
C ARG A 482 -17.51 2.87 23.60
N ARG A 483 -17.93 2.10 24.61
CA ARG A 483 -18.30 0.68 24.48
C ARG A 483 -19.68 0.53 23.82
N ASP A 484 -20.63 1.39 24.19
CA ASP A 484 -22.05 1.25 23.86
C ASP A 484 -22.45 2.04 22.59
N TYR A 485 -21.90 3.25 22.36
CA TYR A 485 -22.09 4.10 21.17
C TYR A 485 -20.87 4.00 20.24
N LYS A 486 -20.96 3.07 19.28
CA LYS A 486 -19.86 2.72 18.35
C LYS A 486 -19.96 3.57 17.09
N VAL A 487 -19.26 4.71 17.05
CA VAL A 487 -19.39 5.74 15.99
C VAL A 487 -18.52 5.47 14.75
N ASP A 488 -17.55 4.55 14.80
CA ASP A 488 -16.70 4.18 13.66
C ASP A 488 -16.57 2.66 13.50
N ALA A 489 -16.08 2.23 12.33
CA ALA A 489 -15.82 0.85 11.94
C ALA A 489 -15.30 0.00 13.11
N ILE A 490 -15.99 -1.09 13.36
CA ILE A 490 -15.80 -1.96 14.52
C ILE A 490 -14.39 -2.58 14.48
N GLY A 491 -13.55 -2.22 15.46
CA GLY A 491 -12.37 -3.00 15.88
C GLY A 491 -11.00 -2.40 15.57
N LEU A 492 -10.84 -1.51 14.59
CA LEU A 492 -9.53 -0.98 14.19
C LEU A 492 -9.14 0.24 15.05
N ASP A 493 -8.30 0.03 16.06
CA ASP A 493 -7.59 1.12 16.73
C ASP A 493 -6.45 1.59 15.81
N ILE A 494 -6.68 2.70 15.12
CA ILE A 494 -5.73 3.31 14.18
C ILE A 494 -4.39 3.58 14.88
N SER A 495 -4.37 4.15 16.08
CA SER A 495 -3.11 4.47 16.77
C SER A 495 -2.32 3.22 17.08
N LYS A 496 -2.97 2.17 17.59
CA LYS A 496 -2.34 0.88 17.86
C LYS A 496 -1.83 0.22 16.57
N TYR A 497 -2.63 0.21 15.51
CA TYR A 497 -2.25 -0.35 14.22
C TYR A 497 -1.03 0.36 13.62
N PHE A 498 -0.97 1.69 13.67
CA PHE A 498 0.20 2.45 13.25
C PHE A 498 1.43 2.13 14.11
N GLU A 499 1.26 1.95 15.42
CA GLU A 499 2.36 1.57 16.31
C GLU A 499 2.92 0.20 15.95
N ASP A 500 2.05 -0.78 15.70
CA ASP A 500 2.44 -2.12 15.26
C ASP A 500 3.14 -2.07 13.90
N CYS A 501 2.66 -1.25 12.96
CA CYS A 501 3.34 -1.02 11.67
C CYS A 501 4.73 -0.41 11.85
N ILE A 502 4.92 0.55 12.77
CA ILE A 502 6.23 1.17 13.03
C ILE A 502 7.19 0.18 13.68
N ARG A 503 6.71 -0.61 14.65
CA ARG A 503 7.50 -1.68 15.28
C ARG A 503 7.91 -2.74 14.29
N ALA A 504 6.99 -3.16 13.42
CA ALA A 504 7.28 -4.09 12.36
C ALA A 504 8.26 -3.51 11.33
N ALA A 505 8.11 -2.25 10.93
CA ALA A 505 9.08 -1.58 10.06
C ALA A 505 10.47 -1.53 10.69
N ARG A 506 10.58 -1.25 11.99
CA ARG A 506 11.86 -1.34 12.73
C ARG A 506 12.46 -2.73 12.63
N LYS A 507 11.73 -3.76 13.06
CA LYS A 507 12.24 -5.14 13.13
C LYS A 507 12.50 -5.75 11.75
N TYR A 508 11.53 -5.72 10.86
CA TYR A 508 11.54 -6.50 9.61
C TYR A 508 12.24 -5.80 8.46
N ILE A 509 12.09 -4.47 8.36
CA ILE A 509 12.64 -3.68 7.26
C ILE A 509 13.99 -3.07 7.64
N LEU A 510 14.04 -2.36 8.76
CA LEU A 510 15.23 -1.60 9.17
C LEU A 510 16.24 -2.43 9.96
N LYS A 511 15.85 -3.64 10.40
CA LYS A 511 16.65 -4.51 11.28
C LYS A 511 17.06 -3.82 12.59
N GLU A 512 16.16 -2.99 13.11
CA GLU A 512 16.27 -2.27 14.37
C GLU A 512 15.44 -3.03 15.43
N TYR A 513 16.11 -3.74 16.35
CA TYR A 513 15.44 -4.53 17.39
C TYR A 513 15.12 -3.69 18.64
N ASP A 514 14.31 -4.23 19.55
CA ASP A 514 13.77 -3.50 20.71
C ASP A 514 14.87 -3.07 21.70
N ASP A 515 15.97 -3.81 21.78
CA ASP A 515 17.17 -3.46 22.55
C ASP A 515 17.82 -2.14 22.10
N THR A 516 17.62 -1.73 20.84
CA THR A 516 18.11 -0.45 20.30
C THR A 516 17.21 0.75 20.61
N LEU A 517 15.99 0.54 21.11
CA LEU A 517 15.03 1.63 21.40
C LEU A 517 15.57 2.68 22.38
N PRO A 518 16.27 2.34 23.47
CA PRO A 518 16.84 3.34 24.36
C PRO A 518 17.87 4.24 23.66
N ALA A 519 18.71 3.67 22.80
CA ALA A 519 19.66 4.44 22.00
C ALA A 519 18.95 5.36 21.01
N ALA A 520 17.92 4.86 20.33
CA ALA A 520 17.07 5.62 19.43
C ALA A 520 16.42 6.84 20.11
N ARG A 521 15.88 6.66 21.33
CA ARG A 521 15.29 7.74 22.13
C ARG A 521 16.31 8.81 22.51
N ARG A 522 17.54 8.42 22.87
CA ARG A 522 18.62 9.38 23.16
C ARG A 522 18.99 10.17 21.91
N HIS A 523 19.19 9.49 20.77
CA HIS A 523 19.50 10.14 19.50
C HIS A 523 18.38 11.10 19.05
N MET A 524 17.11 10.69 19.21
CA MET A 524 15.96 11.54 18.90
C MET A 524 15.94 12.83 19.74
N LYS A 525 16.28 12.75 21.04
CA LYS A 525 16.44 13.95 21.90
C LYS A 525 17.57 14.86 21.42
N ILE A 526 18.72 14.30 21.04
CA ILE A 526 19.84 15.08 20.47
C ILE A 526 19.38 15.78 19.20
N MET A 527 18.72 15.06 18.29
CA MET A 527 18.22 15.65 17.04
C MET A 527 17.18 16.75 17.30
N TRP A 528 16.35 16.62 18.33
CA TRP A 528 15.44 17.69 18.76
C TRP A 528 16.19 18.96 19.16
N PHE A 529 17.23 18.84 19.99
CA PHE A 529 18.08 19.98 20.36
C PHE A 529 18.77 20.59 19.14
N VAL A 530 19.29 19.76 18.23
CA VAL A 530 19.91 20.23 16.99
C VAL A 530 18.89 21.01 16.14
N ASP A 531 17.67 20.49 15.96
CA ASP A 531 16.60 21.18 15.22
C ASP A 531 16.22 22.51 15.88
N LEU A 532 16.14 22.54 17.21
CA LEU A 532 15.87 23.77 17.97
C LEU A 532 16.98 24.81 17.74
N VAL A 533 18.24 24.42 17.89
CA VAL A 533 19.40 25.32 17.70
C VAL A 533 19.44 25.84 16.27
N VAL A 534 19.28 24.97 15.26
CA VAL A 534 19.26 25.35 13.85
C VAL A 534 18.14 26.36 13.57
N ARG A 535 16.93 26.15 14.11
CA ARG A 535 15.82 27.10 13.95
C ARG A 535 16.11 28.43 14.62
N CYS A 536 16.65 28.43 15.84
CA CYS A 536 17.02 29.65 16.56
C CYS A 536 18.10 30.44 15.80
N LEU A 537 19.13 29.77 15.29
CA LEU A 537 20.18 30.40 14.48
C LEU A 537 19.62 30.97 13.18
N PHE A 538 18.74 30.23 12.49
CA PHE A 538 18.11 30.68 11.26
C PHE A 538 17.27 31.95 11.47
N TRP A 539 16.39 31.97 12.49
CA TRP A 539 15.60 33.16 12.81
C TRP A 539 16.46 34.31 13.32
N GLY A 540 17.51 34.02 14.10
CA GLY A 540 18.49 35.03 14.52
C GLY A 540 19.21 35.69 13.35
N LEU A 541 19.64 34.91 12.35
CA LEU A 541 20.26 35.40 11.12
C LEU A 541 19.29 36.25 10.29
N ILE A 542 18.03 35.86 10.16
CA ILE A 542 17.00 36.68 9.49
C ILE A 542 16.80 38.00 10.23
N LEU A 543 16.64 37.97 11.55
CA LEU A 543 16.46 39.18 12.35
C LEU A 543 17.69 40.12 12.26
N TYR A 544 18.90 39.55 12.27
CA TYR A 544 20.14 40.30 12.06
C TYR A 544 20.22 40.93 10.66
N TRP A 545 19.82 40.20 9.62
CA TRP A 545 19.79 40.73 8.25
C TRP A 545 18.75 41.84 8.08
N LEU A 546 17.55 41.66 8.64
CA LEU A 546 16.50 42.67 8.64
C LEU A 546 16.89 43.92 9.43
N SER A 547 17.56 43.78 10.58
CA SER A 547 18.03 44.93 11.35
C SER A 547 19.07 45.74 10.60
N GLY A 548 19.97 45.09 9.84
CA GLY A 548 20.90 45.76 8.93
C GLY A 548 20.21 46.54 7.81
N TRP A 549 19.14 45.98 7.23
CA TRP A 549 18.31 46.70 6.25
C TRP A 549 17.57 47.90 6.84
N CYS A 550 16.96 47.73 8.02
CA CYS A 550 16.31 48.83 8.73
C CYS A 550 17.31 49.94 9.08
N PHE A 551 18.52 49.59 9.51
CA PHE A 551 19.57 50.55 9.80
C PHE A 551 20.04 51.30 8.55
N SER A 552 20.22 50.60 7.42
CA SER A 552 20.56 51.21 6.11
C SER A 552 19.46 52.13 5.56
N LEU A 553 18.20 51.73 5.73
CA LEU A 553 17.03 52.56 5.39
C LEU A 553 16.94 53.80 6.30
N TYR A 554 17.22 53.65 7.59
CA TYR A 554 17.26 54.77 8.53
C TYR A 554 18.38 55.76 8.19
N THR A 555 19.59 55.30 7.90
CA THR A 555 20.70 56.20 7.53
C THR A 555 20.52 56.87 6.17
N SER A 556 19.80 56.23 5.23
CA SER A 556 19.48 56.83 3.92
C SER A 556 18.30 57.80 3.95
N THR A 557 17.35 57.63 4.87
CA THR A 557 16.22 58.57 5.06
C THR A 557 16.55 59.72 6.00
N VAL A 558 17.38 59.48 7.01
CA VAL A 558 17.96 60.49 7.91
C VAL A 558 19.36 60.83 7.39
N GLY A 559 19.45 61.29 6.14
CA GLY A 559 20.70 61.77 5.58
C GLY A 559 21.27 62.89 6.45
N PHE A 560 22.54 62.75 6.82
CA PHE A 560 23.36 63.84 7.38
C PHE A 560 23.17 65.09 6.50
N LYS A 561 22.56 66.14 7.04
CA LYS A 561 22.69 67.48 6.45
C LYS A 561 24.15 67.86 6.59
N ASP A 562 24.88 67.85 5.48
CA ASP A 562 26.21 68.42 5.38
C ASP A 562 26.21 69.82 6.02
N THR A 563 27.12 70.01 6.96
CA THR A 563 27.35 71.30 7.60
C THR A 563 27.95 72.26 6.56
N PRO A 564 27.39 73.46 6.37
CA PRO A 564 27.92 74.40 5.39
C PRO A 564 29.30 74.87 5.84
N THR A 565 30.26 74.74 4.94
CA THR A 565 31.63 75.26 5.05
C THR A 565 31.56 76.78 5.25
N VAL A 566 31.97 77.26 6.42
CA VAL A 566 32.05 78.70 6.72
C VAL A 566 33.21 79.29 5.93
N VAL A 567 32.88 80.08 4.90
CA VAL A 567 33.83 80.93 4.18
C VAL A 567 33.81 82.32 4.81
N GLY A 568 34.97 82.71 5.37
CA GLY A 568 35.48 84.08 5.39
C GLY A 568 34.93 85.06 6.43
N THR A 569 35.82 85.54 7.31
CA THR A 569 36.31 86.94 7.28
C THR A 569 37.45 87.09 8.29
N SER A 570 38.67 87.36 7.80
CA SER A 570 39.77 87.96 8.56
C SER A 570 39.98 89.37 8.02
N ILE A 571 40.10 90.34 8.93
CA ILE A 571 40.41 91.76 8.72
C ILE A 571 41.78 91.92 8.06
#